data_AF-A0A9W6XQU1-F1
#
_entry.id   AF-A0A9W6XQU1-F1
#
_cell.length_a   1.000
_cell.length_b   1.000
_cell.length_c   1.000
_cell.angle_alpha   90.00
_cell.angle_beta   90.00
_cell.angle_gamma   90.00
#
_symmetry.space_group_name_H-M   'P 1'
#
loop_
_entity.id
_entity.type
_entity.pdbx_description
1 polymer ?
#
loop_
_entity_poly.entity_id
_entity_poly.type
_entity_poly.pdbx_seq_one_letter_code
_entity_poly.pdbx_strand_id
1 'polypeptide(L)'
;MPKGRTRINGSGRKPANHCRTAVCNYKKLEVINWHAKFGLESTLKRFFSHIADGKLRASANQVYRWRNSRTAIAEACGYIEKSTSTVVVREPCLLRADGEDDVVQLLVESGILDTEVGIIDSDDDFDQ
;
A
#
# COMPACT_ATOMS: atom_id res chain seq x y z
N MET A 1 37.36 13.19 -55.08
CA MET A 1 36.62 12.51 -53.99
C MET A 1 36.66 13.41 -52.76
N PRO A 2 35.52 13.81 -52.19
CA PRO A 2 35.53 14.58 -50.94
C PRO A 2 35.98 13.66 -49.79
N LYS A 3 37.07 14.02 -49.12
CA LYS A 3 37.61 13.29 -47.97
C LYS A 3 36.96 13.82 -46.68
N GLY A 4 36.02 13.06 -46.13
CA GLY A 4 35.48 13.29 -44.78
C GLY A 4 33.95 13.24 -44.69
N ARG A 5 33.45 13.05 -43.46
CA ARG A 5 32.01 13.09 -43.15
C ARG A 5 31.56 14.55 -43.00
N THR A 6 30.61 14.98 -43.82
CA THR A 6 30.01 16.32 -43.74
C THR A 6 29.32 16.51 -42.39
N ARG A 7 29.55 17.64 -41.71
CA ARG A 7 28.82 17.99 -40.49
C ARG A 7 27.35 18.17 -40.82
N ILE A 8 26.50 17.36 -40.18
CA ILE A 8 25.05 17.47 -40.27
C ILE A 8 24.64 18.58 -39.29
N ASN A 9 24.29 19.75 -39.80
CA ASN A 9 23.64 20.77 -38.97
C ASN A 9 22.21 20.28 -38.68
N GLY A 10 22.02 19.62 -37.54
CA GLY A 10 20.72 19.09 -37.15
C GLY A 10 19.67 20.19 -37.00
N SER A 11 18.42 19.91 -37.38
CA SER A 11 17.28 20.81 -37.23
C SER A 11 16.87 20.95 -35.76
N GLY A 12 17.72 21.54 -34.92
CA GLY A 12 17.46 21.77 -33.51
C GLY A 12 17.10 20.52 -32.69
N ARG A 13 16.65 20.75 -31.45
CA ARG A 13 16.16 19.71 -30.55
C ARG A 13 14.71 19.39 -30.93
N LYS A 14 14.43 18.12 -31.29
CA LYS A 14 13.04 17.68 -31.50
C LYS A 14 12.25 17.81 -30.19
N PRO A 15 10.96 18.21 -30.24
CA PRO A 15 10.13 18.24 -29.06
C PRO A 15 10.04 16.84 -28.44
N ALA A 16 9.95 16.78 -27.11
CA ALA A 16 9.76 15.52 -26.41
C ALA A 16 8.34 15.02 -26.68
N ASN A 17 8.22 13.93 -27.45
CA ASN A 17 6.92 13.33 -27.80
C ASN A 17 6.21 12.63 -26.61
N HIS A 18 6.84 12.60 -25.43
CA HIS A 18 6.34 11.84 -24.28
C HIS A 18 6.39 12.68 -23.01
N CYS A 19 5.22 13.08 -22.52
CA CYS A 19 5.04 13.54 -21.16
C CYS A 19 4.51 12.37 -20.32
N ARG A 20 5.22 11.99 -19.25
CA ARG A 20 4.68 11.04 -18.27
C ARG A 20 3.67 11.78 -17.41
N THR A 21 2.41 11.36 -17.44
CA THR A 21 1.42 11.80 -16.46
C THR A 21 1.82 11.24 -15.10
N ALA A 22 2.36 12.10 -14.24
CA ALA A 22 2.74 11.71 -12.88
C ALA A 22 1.51 11.73 -11.97
N VAL A 23 1.30 10.65 -11.22
CA VAL A 23 0.27 10.58 -10.17
C VAL A 23 0.80 11.24 -8.90
N CYS A 24 0.03 12.16 -8.32
CA CYS A 24 0.41 12.84 -7.07
C CYS A 24 0.43 11.87 -5.88
N ASN A 25 1.21 12.19 -4.84
CA ASN A 25 1.40 11.29 -3.69
C ASN A 25 0.11 11.09 -2.88
N TYR A 26 -0.74 12.12 -2.73
CA TYR A 26 -2.05 11.99 -2.10
C TYR A 26 -2.93 10.93 -2.78
N LYS A 27 -2.96 10.93 -4.11
CA LYS A 27 -3.75 9.95 -4.86
C LYS A 27 -3.20 8.53 -4.70
N LYS A 28 -1.87 8.37 -4.63
CA LYS A 28 -1.24 7.07 -4.33
C LYS A 28 -1.67 6.56 -2.95
N LEU A 29 -1.71 7.41 -1.93
CA LEU A 29 -2.16 7.02 -0.59
C LEU A 29 -3.63 6.59 -0.59
N GLU A 30 -4.50 7.31 -1.30
CA GLU A 30 -5.92 6.92 -1.44
C GLU A 30 -6.05 5.51 -2.04
N VAL A 31 -5.29 5.22 -3.10
CA VAL A 31 -5.26 3.90 -3.75
C VAL A 31 -4.73 2.83 -2.80
N ILE A 32 -3.64 3.08 -2.06
CA ILE A 32 -3.08 2.14 -1.09
C ILE A 32 -4.09 1.85 0.04
N ASN A 33 -4.73 2.88 0.58
CA ASN A 33 -5.69 2.74 1.68
C ASN A 33 -6.95 1.99 1.23
N TRP A 34 -7.42 2.21 0.00
CA TRP A 34 -8.52 1.44 -0.57
C TRP A 34 -8.12 -0.03 -0.77
N HIS A 35 -6.93 -0.28 -1.33
CA HIS A 35 -6.41 -1.62 -1.52
C HIS A 35 -6.32 -2.41 -0.21
N ALA A 36 -5.87 -1.78 0.88
CA ALA A 36 -5.80 -2.42 2.19
C ALA A 36 -7.17 -2.88 2.72
N LYS A 37 -8.25 -2.17 2.37
CA LYS A 37 -9.60 -2.47 2.85
C LYS A 37 -10.38 -3.43 1.96
N PHE A 38 -10.24 -3.31 0.64
CA PHE A 38 -11.11 -3.98 -0.32
C PHE A 38 -10.36 -4.89 -1.31
N GLY A 39 -9.04 -4.98 -1.21
CA GLY A 39 -8.21 -5.82 -2.08
C GLY A 39 -7.92 -5.23 -3.46
N LEU A 40 -7.18 -5.99 -4.27
CA LEU A 40 -6.64 -5.52 -5.55
C LEU A 40 -7.69 -5.35 -6.65
N GLU A 41 -8.57 -6.32 -6.85
CA GLU A 41 -9.55 -6.31 -7.94
C GLU A 41 -10.48 -5.09 -7.86
N SER A 42 -11.00 -4.83 -6.65
CA SER A 42 -11.83 -3.66 -6.39
C SER A 42 -11.08 -2.34 -6.62
N THR A 43 -9.78 -2.30 -6.27
CA THR A 43 -8.91 -1.15 -6.49
C THR A 43 -8.72 -0.89 -7.99
N LEU A 44 -8.45 -1.94 -8.77
CA LEU A 44 -8.30 -1.84 -10.22
C LEU A 44 -9.59 -1.36 -10.88
N LYS A 45 -10.73 -1.93 -10.49
CA LYS A 45 -12.04 -1.52 -11.01
C LYS A 45 -12.37 -0.06 -10.67
N ARG A 46 -11.99 0.43 -9.49
CA ARG A 46 -12.31 1.80 -9.04
C ARG A 46 -11.39 2.86 -9.65
N PHE A 47 -10.08 2.65 -9.60
CA PHE A 47 -9.10 3.68 -9.96
C PHE A 47 -8.52 3.53 -11.37
N PHE A 48 -8.60 2.33 -11.94
CA PHE A 48 -7.98 1.99 -13.22
C PHE A 48 -9.00 1.47 -14.23
N SER A 49 -10.29 1.82 -14.07
CA SER A 49 -11.38 1.44 -14.99
C SER A 49 -11.18 1.87 -16.44
N HIS A 50 -10.39 2.92 -16.67
CA HIS A 50 -10.07 3.45 -17.99
C HIS A 50 -8.92 2.70 -18.68
N ILE A 51 -8.28 1.76 -17.99
CA ILE A 51 -7.16 1.00 -18.52
C ILE A 51 -7.69 -0.29 -19.16
N ALA A 52 -7.27 -0.55 -20.40
CA ALA A 52 -7.59 -1.80 -21.09
C ALA A 52 -7.05 -3.03 -20.35
N ASP A 53 -7.78 -4.14 -20.41
CA ASP A 53 -7.48 -5.37 -19.64
C ASP A 53 -6.05 -5.87 -19.81
N GLY A 54 -5.49 -5.79 -21.03
CA GLY A 54 -4.11 -6.18 -21.32
C GLY A 54 -3.04 -5.37 -20.56
N LYS A 55 -3.40 -4.24 -19.96
CA LYS A 55 -2.51 -3.37 -19.17
C LYS A 55 -2.83 -3.36 -17.67
N LEU A 56 -3.85 -4.10 -17.22
CA LEU A 56 -4.20 -4.17 -15.79
C LEU A 56 -3.08 -4.77 -14.95
N ARG A 57 -2.33 -5.74 -15.47
CA ARG A 57 -1.18 -6.33 -14.77
C ARG A 57 -0.10 -5.30 -14.43
N ALA A 58 0.17 -4.36 -15.34
CA ALA A 58 1.13 -3.28 -15.09
C ALA A 58 0.63 -2.34 -13.98
N SER A 59 -0.68 -2.07 -13.97
CA SER A 59 -1.33 -1.25 -12.94
C SER A 59 -1.33 -1.94 -11.58
N ALA A 60 -1.58 -3.26 -11.53
CA ALA A 60 -1.45 -4.06 -10.31
C ALA A 60 -0.04 -3.99 -9.74
N ASN A 61 0.97 -4.21 -10.58
CA ASN A 61 2.38 -4.09 -10.18
C ASN A 61 2.71 -2.68 -9.65
N GLN A 62 2.09 -1.64 -10.21
CA GLN A 62 2.26 -0.27 -9.75
C GLN A 62 1.64 -0.05 -8.37
N VAL A 63 0.45 -0.59 -8.10
CA VAL A 63 -0.17 -0.57 -6.77
C VAL A 63 0.72 -1.26 -5.74
N TYR A 64 1.29 -2.43 -6.06
CA TYR A 64 2.22 -3.12 -5.16
C TYR A 64 3.49 -2.31 -4.88
N ARG A 65 4.07 -1.68 -5.90
CA ARG A 65 5.24 -0.80 -5.72
C ARG A 65 4.92 0.36 -4.79
N TRP A 66 3.75 0.98 -4.94
CA TRP A 66 3.33 2.06 -4.05
C TRP A 66 3.08 1.58 -2.63
N ARG A 67 2.46 0.40 -2.45
CA ARG A 67 2.28 -0.22 -1.13
C ARG A 67 3.61 -0.44 -0.42
N ASN A 68 4.62 -0.96 -1.14
CA ASN A 68 5.95 -1.21 -0.56
C ASN A 68 6.69 0.08 -0.18
N SER A 69 6.37 1.19 -0.84
CA SER A 69 6.92 2.52 -0.54
C SER A 69 5.93 3.41 0.22
N ARG A 70 4.95 2.82 0.93
CA ARG A 70 3.87 3.57 1.60
C ARG A 70 4.40 4.61 2.57
N THR A 71 5.40 4.27 3.39
CA THR A 71 6.01 5.17 4.38
C THR A 71 6.58 6.43 3.72
N ALA A 72 7.43 6.26 2.71
CA ALA A 72 8.01 7.37 1.96
C ALA A 72 6.95 8.25 1.26
N ILE A 73 5.86 7.64 0.77
CA ILE A 73 4.75 8.39 0.17
C ILE A 73 3.97 9.17 1.25
N ALA A 74 3.79 8.60 2.44
CA ALA A 74 3.11 9.24 3.57
C ALA A 74 3.90 10.44 4.10
N GLU A 75 5.20 10.27 4.32
CA GLU A 75 6.14 11.34 4.71
C GLU A 75 6.12 12.49 3.70
N ALA A 76 6.15 12.17 2.39
CA ALA A 76 6.09 13.18 1.34
C ALA A 76 4.75 13.94 1.26
N CYS A 77 3.69 13.41 1.87
CA CYS A 77 2.40 14.09 2.00
C CYS A 77 2.25 14.86 3.32
N GLY A 78 3.27 14.85 4.18
CA GLY A 78 3.19 15.37 5.55
C GLY A 78 2.34 14.50 6.49
N TYR A 79 1.98 13.29 6.06
CA TYR A 79 1.24 12.34 6.86
C TYR A 79 2.24 11.52 7.68
N ILE A 80 2.60 12.05 8.84
CA ILE A 80 3.39 11.30 9.82
C ILE A 80 2.41 10.36 10.50
N GLU A 81 2.30 9.11 10.03
CA GLU A 81 1.86 8.06 10.94
C GLU A 81 2.87 8.05 12.08
N LYS A 82 2.40 8.15 13.31
CA LYS A 82 3.22 8.05 14.52
C LYS A 82 3.88 6.67 14.49
N SER A 83 5.05 6.57 13.88
CA SER A 83 5.68 5.28 13.57
C SER A 83 6.48 4.86 14.78
N THR A 84 5.97 3.87 15.52
CA THR A 84 6.79 3.01 16.38
C THR A 84 7.79 2.32 15.46
N SER A 85 9.04 2.76 15.54
CA SER A 85 10.10 2.34 14.62
C SER A 85 10.66 0.99 15.07
N THR A 86 10.30 -0.10 14.39
CA THR A 86 11.07 -1.34 14.42
C THR A 86 11.93 -1.41 13.17
N VAL A 87 13.24 -1.25 13.37
CA VAL A 87 14.27 -1.45 12.35
C VAL A 87 14.33 -2.94 12.02
N VAL A 88 13.77 -3.34 10.88
CA VAL A 88 13.99 -4.69 10.33
C VAL A 88 15.26 -4.65 9.50
N VAL A 89 16.36 -5.06 10.11
CA VAL A 89 17.59 -5.45 9.39
C VAL A 89 17.24 -6.65 8.52
N ARG A 90 17.34 -6.49 7.19
CA ARG A 90 17.14 -7.59 6.24
C ARG A 90 18.31 -8.58 6.30
N GLU A 91 18.09 -9.74 6.91
CA GLU A 91 18.82 -10.96 6.56
C GLU A 91 18.18 -11.63 5.32
N PRO A 92 18.96 -12.27 4.45
CA PRO A 92 18.45 -12.89 3.23
C PRO A 92 17.92 -14.31 3.48
N CYS A 93 16.72 -14.57 2.92
CA CYS A 93 16.19 -15.88 2.54
C CYS A 93 16.10 -16.98 3.60
N LEU A 94 14.93 -17.15 4.22
CA LEU A 94 14.41 -18.49 4.54
C LEU A 94 12.88 -18.55 4.31
N LEU A 95 12.49 -19.44 3.40
CA LEU A 95 11.16 -20.05 3.36
C LEU A 95 10.94 -20.77 4.70
N ARG A 96 9.94 -20.36 5.47
CA ARG A 96 9.26 -21.25 6.42
C ARG A 96 7.75 -21.05 6.33
N ALA A 97 7.10 -22.19 6.28
CA ALA A 97 5.68 -22.39 6.13
C ALA A 97 5.01 -22.33 7.51
N ASP A 98 3.68 -22.14 7.48
CA ASP A 98 2.69 -22.37 8.56
C ASP A 98 2.83 -21.57 9.86
N GLY A 99 1.74 -20.87 10.24
CA GLY A 99 1.58 -20.25 11.56
C GLY A 99 0.70 -18.99 11.51
N GLU A 100 -0.61 -19.17 11.62
CA GLU A 100 -1.56 -18.11 11.96
C GLU A 100 -1.43 -17.86 13.47
N ASP A 101 -1.04 -16.66 13.91
CA ASP A 101 -1.13 -16.30 15.34
C ASP A 101 -1.46 -14.81 15.53
N ASP A 102 -2.64 -14.59 16.14
CA ASP A 102 -2.86 -13.73 17.32
C ASP A 102 -2.76 -12.21 17.22
N VAL A 103 -3.66 -11.61 16.42
CA VAL A 103 -4.01 -10.18 16.55
C VAL A 103 -4.95 -9.89 17.74
N VAL A 104 -5.56 -10.94 18.32
CA VAL A 104 -6.60 -10.81 19.36
C VAL A 104 -5.99 -10.63 20.76
N GLN A 105 -4.85 -11.26 21.05
CA GLN A 105 -4.20 -11.20 22.37
C GLN A 105 -3.76 -9.77 22.74
N LEU A 106 -3.33 -8.97 21.76
CA LEU A 106 -2.89 -7.58 21.95
C LEU A 106 -4.05 -6.58 22.18
N LEU A 107 -5.29 -6.94 21.81
CA LEU A 107 -6.45 -6.09 22.11
C LEU A 107 -6.94 -6.25 23.55
N VAL A 108 -6.70 -7.41 24.17
CA VAL A 108 -7.07 -7.67 25.57
C VAL A 108 -6.13 -6.93 26.53
N GLU A 109 -4.84 -6.84 26.22
CA GLU A 109 -3.85 -6.13 27.05
C GLU A 109 -3.88 -4.59 26.91
N SER A 110 -4.57 -4.05 25.90
CA SER A 110 -4.69 -2.60 25.69
C SER A 110 -5.89 -1.96 26.40
N GLY A 111 -6.64 -2.71 27.21
CA GLY A 111 -7.66 -2.17 28.12
C GLY A 111 -8.89 -1.57 27.42
N ILE A 112 -9.21 -1.98 26.19
CA ILE A 112 -10.35 -1.47 25.42
C ILE A 112 -11.68 -2.15 25.82
N LEU A 113 -11.63 -3.26 26.57
CA LEU A 113 -12.80 -3.82 27.23
C LEU A 113 -12.92 -3.23 28.63
N ASP A 114 -13.78 -2.21 28.80
CA ASP A 114 -14.30 -1.85 30.11
C ASP A 114 -15.01 -3.07 30.68
N THR A 115 -14.34 -3.73 31.63
CA THR A 115 -14.86 -4.87 32.37
C THR A 115 -15.74 -4.35 33.50
N GLU A 116 -16.79 -3.60 33.14
CA GLU A 116 -17.78 -3.08 34.10
C GLU A 116 -19.19 -3.25 33.53
N VAL A 117 -19.59 -4.51 33.36
CA VAL A 117 -21.01 -4.90 33.38
C VAL A 117 -21.16 -5.83 34.57
N GLY A 118 -21.88 -5.32 35.56
CA GLY A 118 -22.03 -5.90 36.89
C GLY A 118 -22.47 -7.36 36.88
N ILE A 119 -21.92 -8.10 37.85
CA ILE A 119 -22.47 -9.36 38.32
C ILE A 119 -23.89 -9.07 38.79
N ILE A 120 -24.89 -9.48 38.01
CA ILE A 120 -26.23 -9.68 38.56
C ILE A 120 -26.14 -11.03 39.27
N ASP A 121 -25.91 -10.98 40.59
CA ASP A 121 -26.31 -12.07 41.48
C ASP A 121 -27.83 -12.14 41.44
N SER A 122 -28.35 -13.23 40.92
CA SER A 122 -29.72 -13.66 41.21
C SER A 122 -29.67 -15.16 41.28
N ASP A 123 -29.38 -15.62 42.50
CA ASP A 123 -29.72 -16.94 43.00
C ASP A 123 -31.23 -17.18 42.79
N ASP A 124 -31.57 -17.98 41.79
CA ASP A 124 -32.88 -18.61 41.66
C ASP A 124 -32.65 -20.03 41.13
N ASP A 125 -32.60 -21.00 42.03
CA ASP A 125 -33.54 -22.13 42.02
C ASP A 125 -33.31 -23.03 43.24
N PHE A 126 -34.23 -22.86 44.18
CA PHE A 126 -34.39 -23.57 45.45
C PHE A 126 -35.33 -24.78 45.22
N ASP A 127 -34.82 -25.96 45.55
CA ASP A 127 -35.49 -27.24 45.90
C ASP A 127 -36.63 -27.84 45.05
N GLN A 128 -36.42 -29.11 44.67
CA GLN A 128 -37.48 -30.13 44.63
C GLN A 128 -36.97 -31.50 45.06
#